data_AF-A0A563EHP3-F1
#
_entry.id   AF-A0A563EHP3-F1
#
_cell.length_a   1.000
_cell.length_b   1.000
_cell.length_c   1.000
_cell.angle_alpha   90.00
_cell.angle_beta   90.00
_cell.angle_gamma   90.00
#
_symmetry.space_group_name_H-M   'P 1'
#
loop_
_entity.id
_entity.type
_entity.pdbx_description
1 polymer ?
#
loop_
_entity_poly.entity_id
_entity_poly.type
_entity_poly.pdbx_seq_one_letter_code
_entity_poly.pdbx_strand_id
1 'polypeptide(L)'
;MTRAAHVLAAATLLAAALTAALTGTANACSCFPSTEAERFQRADHVFVAKIESKTVEPGDPSTPYDDKNRFTAKVRKQHKGSVPHRVDVVTLVQGSLCGLHLNVGEAYLVFAFGDSADKRVDTNLCSGTRLASQGPPTTTPCTTPTTSPPST
;
A
#
# COMPACT_ATOMS: atom_id res chain seq x y z
N MET A 1 -13.45 20.66 52.22
CA MET A 1 -12.34 19.87 51.64
C MET A 1 -12.81 18.82 50.61
N THR A 2 -13.95 18.17 50.82
CA THR A 2 -14.51 17.13 49.92
C THR A 2 -14.88 17.63 48.52
N ARG A 3 -15.47 18.83 48.39
CA ARG A 3 -15.86 19.38 47.07
C ARG A 3 -14.68 19.65 46.14
N ALA A 4 -13.56 20.14 46.66
CA ALA A 4 -12.36 20.40 45.87
C ALA A 4 -11.74 19.09 45.34
N ALA A 5 -11.74 18.03 46.15
CA ALA A 5 -11.27 16.71 45.75
C ALA A 5 -12.12 16.09 44.63
N HIS A 6 -13.46 16.25 44.68
CA HIS A 6 -14.34 15.76 43.62
C HIS A 6 -14.18 16.52 42.29
N VAL A 7 -13.94 17.84 42.33
CA VAL A 7 -13.71 18.65 41.12
C VAL A 7 -12.40 18.27 40.45
N LEU A 8 -11.33 18.06 41.23
CA LEU A 8 -10.04 17.59 40.72
C LEU A 8 -10.13 16.20 40.10
N ALA A 9 -10.85 15.27 40.75
CA ALA A 9 -11.06 13.91 40.21
C ALA A 9 -11.90 13.90 38.92
N ALA A 10 -12.92 14.75 38.83
CA ALA A 10 -13.72 14.87 37.62
C ALA A 10 -12.91 15.45 36.45
N ALA A 11 -12.06 16.46 36.72
CA ALA A 11 -11.20 17.07 35.71
C ALA A 11 -10.15 16.08 35.17
N THR A 12 -9.54 15.25 36.03
CA THR A 12 -8.58 14.23 35.59
C THR A 12 -9.25 13.12 34.77
N LEU A 13 -10.45 12.67 35.18
CA LEU A 13 -11.22 11.69 34.40
C LEU A 13 -11.64 12.25 33.03
N LEU A 14 -12.07 13.51 32.96
CA LEU A 14 -12.39 14.16 31.68
C LEU A 14 -11.16 14.27 30.78
N ALA A 15 -10.01 14.70 31.33
CA ALA A 15 -8.78 14.81 30.57
C ALA A 15 -8.31 13.46 30.01
N ALA A 16 -8.42 12.39 30.80
CA ALA A 16 -8.10 11.03 30.38
C ALA A 16 -9.07 10.49 29.30
N ALA A 17 -10.36 10.82 29.41
CA ALA A 17 -11.34 10.46 28.39
C ALA A 17 -11.10 11.21 27.07
N LEU A 18 -10.71 12.50 27.12
CA LEU A 18 -10.37 13.27 25.92
C LEU A 18 -9.10 12.76 25.24
N THR A 19 -8.05 12.41 25.98
CA THR A 19 -6.81 11.87 25.36
C THR A 19 -7.04 10.51 24.70
N ALA A 20 -7.87 9.64 25.28
CA ALA A 20 -8.26 8.38 24.66
C ALA A 20 -9.12 8.58 23.40
N ALA A 21 -9.95 9.62 23.35
CA ALA A 21 -10.78 9.91 22.18
C ALA A 21 -9.99 10.50 20.98
N LEU A 22 -8.82 11.09 21.23
CA LEU A 22 -7.97 11.72 20.20
C LEU A 22 -6.88 10.80 19.64
N THR A 23 -6.83 9.52 20.00
CA THR A 23 -5.93 8.55 19.36
C THR A 23 -6.47 8.17 17.97
N GLY A 24 -6.38 9.09 17.02
CA GLY A 24 -6.59 8.81 15.61
C GLY A 24 -5.50 7.87 15.08
N THR A 25 -5.83 7.05 14.08
CA THR A 25 -4.82 6.28 13.36
C THR A 25 -3.93 7.26 12.59
N ALA A 26 -2.64 7.32 12.94
CA ALA A 26 -1.68 8.08 12.16
C ALA A 26 -1.56 7.40 10.79
N ASN A 27 -2.21 7.97 9.78
CA ASN A 27 -2.12 7.49 8.41
C ASN A 27 -0.91 8.16 7.74
N ALA A 28 0.28 7.59 7.97
CA ALA A 28 1.52 8.11 7.40
C ALA A 28 1.60 7.88 5.88
N CYS A 29 0.81 6.95 5.34
CA CYS A 29 0.76 6.69 3.92
C CYS A 29 -0.01 7.79 3.20
N SER A 30 0.70 8.63 2.46
CA SER A 30 0.14 9.58 1.51
C SER A 30 0.81 9.36 0.16
N CYS A 31 0.03 8.90 -0.82
CA CYS A 31 0.56 8.64 -2.15
C CYS A 31 0.73 9.95 -2.91
N PHE A 32 1.88 10.13 -3.56
CA PHE A 32 2.07 11.23 -4.49
C PHE A 32 1.06 11.08 -5.66
N PRO A 33 0.32 12.14 -6.05
CA PRO A 33 -0.57 12.10 -7.19
C PRO A 33 0.20 11.72 -8.46
N SER A 34 -0.17 10.62 -9.09
CA SER A 34 0.44 10.20 -10.36
C SER A 34 -0.55 9.39 -11.20
N THR A 35 -0.41 9.50 -12.51
CA THR A 35 -1.14 8.69 -13.48
C THR A 35 -0.66 7.23 -13.46
N GLU A 36 -1.47 6.33 -14.02
CA GLU A 36 -1.07 4.92 -14.19
C GLU A 36 0.12 4.78 -15.14
N ALA A 37 0.21 5.60 -16.19
CA ALA A 37 1.34 5.62 -17.10
C ALA A 37 2.65 5.98 -16.38
N GLU A 38 2.64 7.00 -15.52
CA GLU A 38 3.83 7.34 -14.74
C GLU A 38 4.23 6.23 -13.76
N ARG A 39 3.26 5.54 -13.15
CA ARG A 39 3.53 4.36 -12.31
C ARG A 39 4.11 3.20 -13.12
N PHE A 40 3.59 2.98 -14.33
CA PHE A 40 4.10 2.00 -15.27
C PHE A 40 5.57 2.28 -15.65
N GLN A 41 5.90 3.55 -15.88
CA GLN A 41 7.28 3.93 -16.19
C GLN A 41 8.22 3.74 -15.00
N ARG A 42 7.77 3.99 -13.76
CA ARG A 42 8.58 3.80 -12.55
C ARG A 42 8.75 2.35 -12.11
N ALA A 43 7.77 1.48 -12.33
CA ALA A 43 7.84 0.08 -11.90
C ALA A 43 8.91 -0.70 -12.67
N ASP A 44 9.63 -1.59 -12.00
CA ASP A 44 10.60 -2.49 -12.64
C ASP A 44 9.87 -3.61 -13.38
N HIS A 45 8.80 -4.11 -12.77
CA HIS A 45 7.97 -5.19 -13.29
C HIS A 45 6.49 -4.80 -13.28
N VAL A 46 5.78 -5.11 -14.36
CA VAL A 46 4.32 -4.97 -14.43
C VAL A 46 3.73 -6.24 -15.02
N PHE A 47 2.86 -6.92 -14.29
CA PHE A 47 2.32 -8.20 -14.70
C PHE A 47 0.93 -8.47 -14.11
N VAL A 48 0.15 -9.30 -14.80
CA VAL A 48 -1.11 -9.84 -14.28
C VAL A 48 -0.81 -11.16 -13.58
N ALA A 49 -1.23 -11.29 -12.32
CA ALA A 49 -1.10 -12.53 -11.57
C ALA A 49 -2.34 -12.82 -10.72
N LYS A 50 -2.60 -14.12 -10.49
CA LYS A 50 -3.60 -14.59 -9.53
C LYS A 50 -2.91 -14.88 -8.20
N ILE A 51 -3.45 -14.38 -7.10
CA ILE A 51 -2.91 -14.65 -5.76
C ILE A 51 -3.34 -16.05 -5.33
N GLU A 52 -2.36 -16.93 -5.10
CA GLU A 52 -2.59 -18.33 -4.71
C GLU A 52 -2.61 -18.49 -3.19
N SER A 53 -1.78 -17.73 -2.46
CA SER A 53 -1.71 -17.78 -1.00
C SER A 53 -1.22 -16.46 -0.40
N LYS A 54 -1.41 -16.32 0.91
CA LYS A 54 -0.91 -15.22 1.73
C LYS A 54 -0.24 -15.82 2.96
N THR A 55 0.93 -15.30 3.33
CA THR A 55 1.59 -15.60 4.60
C THR A 55 2.12 -14.30 5.20
N VAL A 56 2.09 -14.18 6.52
CA VAL A 56 2.77 -13.09 7.22
C VAL A 56 4.19 -13.56 7.54
N GLU A 57 5.17 -12.77 7.13
CA GLU A 57 6.55 -12.91 7.54
C GLU A 57 6.79 -11.98 8.72
N PRO A 58 7.10 -12.54 9.91
CA PRO A 58 7.48 -11.71 11.03
C PRO A 58 8.78 -10.98 10.71
N GLY A 59 8.83 -9.70 11.01
CA GLY A 59 10.06 -8.92 10.95
C GLY A 59 10.94 -9.13 12.18
N ASP A 60 11.82 -8.16 12.44
CA ASP A 60 12.64 -8.10 13.63
C ASP A 60 11.77 -7.72 14.85
N PRO A 61 11.69 -8.55 15.90
CA PRO A 61 10.90 -8.24 17.10
C PRO A 61 11.30 -6.93 17.81
N SER A 62 12.51 -6.42 17.56
CA SER A 62 12.99 -5.13 18.09
C SER A 62 12.55 -3.92 17.24
N THR A 63 12.06 -4.14 16.02
CA THR A 63 11.57 -3.10 15.12
C THR A 63 10.04 -3.17 15.03
N PRO A 64 9.31 -2.18 15.54
CA PRO A 64 7.86 -2.23 15.49
C PRO A 64 7.34 -2.08 14.05
N TYR A 65 6.33 -2.88 13.71
CA TYR A 65 5.54 -2.79 12.46
C TYR A 65 6.29 -3.10 11.16
N ASP A 66 7.37 -3.89 11.22
CA ASP A 66 8.16 -4.29 10.06
C ASP A 66 7.72 -5.63 9.43
N ASP A 67 6.70 -6.29 10.00
CA ASP A 67 6.05 -7.47 9.43
C ASP A 67 5.59 -7.24 7.98
N LYS A 68 5.77 -8.28 7.15
CA LYS A 68 5.41 -8.24 5.72
C LYS A 68 4.37 -9.28 5.37
N ASN A 69 3.42 -8.90 4.54
CA ASN A 69 2.62 -9.86 3.80
C ASN A 69 3.43 -10.37 2.61
N ARG A 70 3.62 -11.69 2.52
CA ARG A 70 4.09 -12.38 1.33
C ARG A 70 2.90 -13.01 0.61
N PHE A 71 2.66 -12.61 -0.63
CA PHE A 71 1.63 -13.16 -1.49
C PHE A 71 2.26 -13.99 -2.61
N THR A 72 2.09 -15.31 -2.59
CA THR A 72 2.54 -16.14 -3.71
C THR A 72 1.58 -15.95 -4.88
N ALA A 73 2.10 -15.45 -5.99
CA ALA A 73 1.32 -15.05 -7.15
C ALA A 73 1.69 -15.89 -8.38
N LYS A 74 0.67 -16.44 -9.04
CA LYS A 74 0.82 -17.14 -10.32
C LYS A 74 0.67 -16.17 -11.47
N VAL A 75 1.78 -15.90 -12.15
CA VAL A 75 1.86 -14.94 -13.26
C VAL A 75 1.15 -15.48 -14.48
N ARG A 76 0.29 -14.65 -15.08
CA ARG A 76 -0.52 -14.96 -16.26
C ARG A 76 -0.05 -14.22 -17.49
N LYS A 77 0.32 -12.94 -17.33
CA LYS A 77 0.77 -12.08 -18.42
C LYS A 77 1.77 -11.07 -17.89
N GLN A 78 2.85 -10.85 -18.62
CA GLN A 78 3.84 -9.83 -18.29
C GLN A 78 3.70 -8.66 -19.26
N HIS A 79 3.74 -7.43 -18.74
CA HIS A 79 3.62 -6.19 -19.49
C HIS A 79 4.91 -5.37 -19.48
N LYS A 80 5.70 -5.48 -18.41
CA LYS A 80 7.02 -4.85 -18.26
C LYS A 80 7.92 -5.71 -17.39
N GLY A 81 9.21 -5.74 -17.72
CA GLY A 81 10.19 -6.57 -17.02
C GLY A 81 9.92 -8.07 -17.21
N SER A 82 10.73 -8.87 -16.54
CA SER A 82 10.56 -10.33 -16.50
C SER A 82 10.48 -10.79 -15.06
N VAL A 83 9.53 -11.64 -14.73
CA VAL A 83 9.37 -12.33 -13.44
C VAL A 83 9.13 -13.83 -13.68
N PRO A 84 9.50 -14.69 -12.73
CA PRO A 84 9.19 -16.12 -12.81
C PRO A 84 7.69 -16.42 -12.86
N HIS A 85 7.29 -17.60 -13.35
CA HIS A 85 5.88 -18.01 -13.44
C HIS A 85 5.14 -18.01 -12.08
N ARG A 86 5.87 -18.26 -11.00
CA ARG A 86 5.44 -18.04 -9.63
C ARG A 86 6.43 -17.11 -8.95
N VAL A 87 5.92 -16.01 -8.41
CA VAL A 87 6.70 -14.96 -7.77
C VAL A 87 6.00 -14.55 -6.48
N ASP A 88 6.77 -14.24 -5.46
CA ASP A 88 6.26 -13.71 -4.20
C ASP A 88 6.20 -12.18 -4.28
N VAL A 89 4.99 -11.66 -4.17
CA VAL A 89 4.72 -10.21 -4.12
C VAL A 89 4.63 -9.80 -2.67
N VAL A 90 5.49 -8.87 -2.26
CA VAL A 90 5.72 -8.55 -0.85
C VAL A 90 5.36 -7.11 -0.57
N THR A 91 4.76 -6.88 0.59
CA THR A 91 4.39 -5.54 1.05
C THR A 91 4.24 -5.53 2.57
N LEU A 92 4.25 -4.36 3.20
CA LEU A 92 4.03 -4.26 4.64
C LEU A 92 2.63 -4.74 5.03
N VAL A 93 2.48 -5.21 6.27
CA VAL A 93 1.16 -5.58 6.80
C VAL A 93 0.29 -4.34 7.03
N GLN A 94 0.90 -3.26 7.52
CA GLN A 94 0.20 -2.06 7.96
C GLN A 94 -0.11 -1.11 6.81
N GLY A 95 -1.40 -0.83 6.57
CA GLY A 95 -1.83 0.13 5.55
C GLY A 95 -1.36 1.56 5.82
N SER A 96 -1.23 1.95 7.09
CA SER A 96 -0.66 3.24 7.50
C SER A 96 0.80 3.42 7.07
N LEU A 97 1.51 2.33 6.78
CA LEU A 97 2.87 2.31 6.23
C LEU A 97 2.89 1.95 4.73
N CYS A 98 1.77 2.19 4.03
CA CYS A 98 1.59 1.83 2.62
C CYS A 98 1.61 0.32 2.34
N GLY A 99 1.31 -0.51 3.34
CA GLY A 99 1.02 -1.92 3.14
C GLY A 99 -0.20 -2.13 2.24
N LEU A 100 -0.05 -2.99 1.24
CA LEU A 100 -1.12 -3.32 0.30
C LEU A 100 -1.81 -4.63 0.68
N HIS A 101 -3.14 -4.64 0.68
CA HIS A 101 -3.90 -5.88 0.86
C HIS A 101 -4.31 -6.48 -0.48
N LEU A 102 -3.99 -7.76 -0.69
CA LEU A 102 -4.42 -8.54 -1.85
C LEU A 102 -5.24 -9.73 -1.38
N ASN A 103 -6.30 -10.05 -2.12
CA ASN A 103 -7.19 -11.17 -1.78
C ASN A 103 -6.73 -12.45 -2.48
N VAL A 104 -6.64 -13.54 -1.71
CA VAL A 104 -6.37 -14.87 -2.26
C VAL A 104 -7.51 -15.27 -3.19
N GLY A 105 -7.17 -15.82 -4.36
CA GLY A 105 -8.13 -16.20 -5.39
C GLY A 105 -8.42 -15.10 -6.42
N GLU A 106 -8.06 -13.84 -6.13
CA GLU A 106 -8.25 -12.72 -7.05
C GLU A 106 -7.06 -12.53 -7.99
N ALA A 107 -7.32 -11.89 -9.13
CA ALA A 107 -6.31 -11.52 -10.12
C ALA A 107 -6.06 -10.01 -10.11
N TYR A 108 -4.79 -9.63 -10.07
CA TYR A 108 -4.34 -8.25 -10.02
C TYR A 108 -3.39 -7.94 -11.17
N LEU A 109 -3.47 -6.72 -11.67
CA LEU A 109 -2.39 -6.07 -12.39
C LEU A 109 -1.45 -5.47 -11.34
N VAL A 110 -0.29 -6.10 -11.17
CA VAL A 110 0.71 -5.78 -10.15
C VAL A 110 1.77 -4.88 -10.75
N PHE A 111 2.06 -3.78 -10.04
CA PHE A 111 3.18 -2.88 -10.29
C PHE A 111 4.21 -3.11 -9.20
N ALA A 112 5.34 -3.72 -9.56
CA ALA A 112 6.33 -4.21 -8.62
C ALA A 112 7.71 -3.61 -8.87
N PHE A 113 8.50 -3.58 -7.80
CA PHE A 113 9.82 -2.99 -7.72
C PHE A 113 10.84 -4.01 -7.20
N GLY A 114 12.12 -3.75 -7.50
CA GLY A 114 13.23 -4.61 -7.11
C GLY A 114 13.58 -5.63 -8.20
N ASP A 115 14.65 -6.37 -7.94
CA ASP A 115 15.07 -7.50 -8.77
C ASP A 115 14.19 -8.73 -8.49
N SER A 116 14.01 -9.62 -9.47
CA SER A 116 13.16 -10.81 -9.35
C SER A 116 13.92 -12.15 -9.41
N ALA A 117 15.26 -12.14 -9.37
CA ALA A 117 16.08 -13.33 -9.50
C ALA A 117 15.86 -14.33 -8.34
N ASP A 118 15.55 -13.84 -7.15
CA ASP A 118 15.19 -14.63 -5.97
C ASP A 118 13.69 -15.01 -5.94
N LYS A 119 12.95 -14.70 -7.01
CA LYS A 119 11.50 -14.89 -7.16
C LYS A 119 10.68 -14.06 -6.18
N ARG A 120 11.20 -12.92 -5.75
CA ARG A 120 10.53 -11.99 -4.84
C ARG A 120 10.52 -10.60 -5.45
N VAL A 121 9.44 -9.86 -5.28
CA VAL A 121 9.35 -8.46 -5.70
C VAL A 121 8.50 -7.67 -4.70
N ASP A 122 8.79 -6.38 -4.53
CA ASP A 122 8.07 -5.52 -3.60
C ASP A 122 6.95 -4.73 -4.30
N THR A 123 5.85 -4.49 -3.58
CA THR A 123 4.77 -3.57 -3.97
C THR A 123 4.29 -2.80 -2.73
N ASN A 124 3.59 -1.70 -2.95
CA ASN A 124 2.95 -0.92 -1.89
C ASN A 124 1.61 -0.36 -2.38
N LEU A 125 0.89 0.29 -1.46
CA LEU A 125 -0.42 0.89 -1.71
C LEU A 125 -0.39 1.96 -2.81
N CYS A 126 0.76 2.63 -3.00
CA CYS A 126 0.94 3.70 -3.97
C CYS A 126 1.47 3.23 -5.33
N SER A 127 1.83 1.94 -5.47
CA SER A 127 2.37 1.38 -6.72
C SER A 127 1.41 1.48 -7.90
N GLY A 128 0.10 1.49 -7.65
CA GLY A 128 -0.93 1.40 -8.70
C GLY A 128 -1.45 -0.02 -8.96
N THR A 129 -1.07 -1.00 -8.12
CA THR A 129 -1.61 -2.36 -8.19
C THR A 129 -3.12 -2.34 -8.00
N ARG A 130 -3.85 -2.97 -8.94
CA ARG A 130 -5.32 -2.97 -8.99
C ARG A 130 -5.87 -4.29 -9.52
N LEU A 131 -7.17 -4.50 -9.40
CA LEU A 131 -7.82 -5.68 -9.98
C LEU A 131 -7.57 -5.75 -11.49
N ALA A 132 -7.26 -6.96 -11.96
CA ALA A 132 -7.02 -7.22 -13.38
C ALA A 132 -8.30 -7.02 -14.23
N SER A 133 -9.48 -7.13 -13.61
CA SER A 133 -10.77 -6.86 -14.26
C SER A 133 -10.93 -5.42 -14.76
N GLN A 134 -10.13 -4.48 -14.25
CA GLN A 134 -10.11 -3.09 -14.70
C GLN A 134 -9.31 -2.91 -16.01
N GLY A 135 -8.82 -3.99 -16.62
CA GLY A 135 -8.19 -3.98 -17.94
C GLY A 135 -6.64 -3.93 -17.91
N PRO A 136 -5.99 -3.86 -19.09
CA PRO A 136 -4.53 -3.78 -19.20
C PRO A 136 -3.97 -2.47 -18.61
N PRO A 137 -2.65 -2.38 -18.37
CA PRO A 137 -2.01 -1.14 -17.92
C PRO A 137 -2.08 -0.05 -19.01
N THR A 138 -2.32 1.17 -18.58
CA THR A 138 -2.12 2.39 -19.37
C THR A 138 -0.63 2.73 -19.35
N THR A 139 0.02 2.70 -20.51
CA THR A 139 1.49 2.88 -20.62
C THR A 139 1.90 4.29 -21.07
N THR A 140 0.99 5.03 -21.69
CA THR A 140 1.22 6.37 -22.23
C THR A 140 0.41 7.39 -21.44
N PRO A 141 1.02 8.49 -20.95
CA PRO A 141 0.27 9.56 -20.32
C PRO A 141 -0.70 10.14 -21.36
N CYS A 142 -1.96 10.32 -20.99
CA CYS A 142 -2.86 11.09 -21.85
C CYS A 142 -2.37 12.54 -21.83
N THR A 143 -1.77 13.00 -22.93
CA THR A 143 -1.44 14.41 -23.12
C THR A 143 -2.76 15.16 -23.31
N THR A 144 -3.42 15.49 -22.21
CA THR A 144 -4.51 16.47 -22.26
C THR A 144 -3.81 17.82 -22.49
N PRO A 145 -4.11 18.56 -23.57
CA PRO A 145 -3.56 19.90 -23.74
C PRO A 145 -4.00 20.73 -22.54
N THR A 146 -3.03 21.07 -21.69
CA THR A 146 -3.26 21.94 -20.54
C THR A 146 -3.47 23.33 -21.09
N THR A 147 -4.73 23.70 -21.34
CA THR A 147 -5.12 25.10 -21.45
C THR A 147 -4.85 25.73 -20.08
N SER A 148 -3.69 26.37 -19.94
CA SER A 148 -3.45 27.26 -18.80
C SER A 148 -4.56 28.31 -18.77
N PRO A 149 -5.19 28.59 -17.60
CA PRO A 149 -6.03 29.77 -17.48
C PRO A 149 -5.15 31.01 -17.68
N PRO A 150 -5.65 32.06 -18.35
CA PRO A 150 -4.89 33.30 -18.49
C PRO A 150 -4.70 33.94 -17.12
N SER A 151 -3.45 34.24 -16.81
CA SER A 151 -3.09 35.09 -15.66
C SER A 151 -3.68 36.49 -15.89
N THR A 152 -4.64 36.88 -15.06
CA THR A 152 -5.06 38.28 -14.89
C THR A 152 -4.16 39.01 -13.92
#